data_AF-A0A1V9ZM66-F1
#
_entry.id   AF-A0A1V9ZM66-F1
#
_cell.length_a   1.000
_cell.length_b   1.000
_cell.length_c   1.000
_cell.angle_alpha   90.00
_cell.angle_beta   90.00
_cell.angle_gamma   90.00
#
_symmetry.space_group_name_H-M   'P 1'
#
loop_
_entity.id
_entity.type
_entity.pdbx_description
1 polymer ?
#
loop_
_entity_poly.entity_id
_entity_poly.type
_entity_poly.pdbx_seq_one_letter_code
_entity_poly.pdbx_strand_id
1 'polypeptide(L)'
;METRSCPSMDELHGLARVMGMKYFRHLSKLELHQALQRQMQHAKAAEASSLRKKGKKGKKGKKAKYWWRKTTKGKRKSDASVNTVDPIMLTELGPHTFRFVRPNGTVVVYNIDSLVQYILATGDFSEPETRIPFPDEMLRQLDTEATAAGLELGSVVAAKQDKATFEQLKIKRDGLLGLERCAGEVVTEMLQVIEDDDGEDGELRLVMEIFPNFADLYSQLKMNDPDYAAQCHKHYIEYLQGPPNRPTVDESGLYQVVLEFMAQTAAGPPHHRFYTEAA
;
A
#
# COMPACT_ATOMS: atom_id res chain seq x y z
N MET A 1 31.56 31.79 0.53
CA MET A 1 30.50 32.50 1.27
C MET A 1 29.18 31.89 0.84
N GLU A 2 28.63 30.96 1.61
CA GLU A 2 27.31 30.41 1.31
C GLU A 2 26.26 31.48 1.59
N THR A 3 25.65 32.00 0.53
CA THR A 3 24.47 32.85 0.62
C THR A 3 23.32 31.99 1.13
N ARG A 4 23.01 32.12 2.43
CA ARG A 4 21.83 31.48 3.02
C ARG A 4 20.58 32.02 2.32
N SER A 5 20.04 31.25 1.39
CA SER A 5 18.80 31.53 0.69
C SER A 5 17.71 31.74 1.74
N CYS A 6 17.17 32.96 1.86
CA CYS A 6 16.03 33.21 2.72
C CYS A 6 14.81 32.47 2.14
N PRO A 7 14.15 31.57 2.89
CA PRO A 7 13.06 30.76 2.39
C PRO A 7 11.94 31.63 1.79
N SER A 8 11.25 31.09 0.79
CA SER A 8 10.10 31.75 0.16
C SER A 8 8.92 31.87 1.14
N MET A 9 7.96 32.76 0.86
CA MET A 9 6.77 32.89 1.73
C MET A 9 5.94 31.60 1.75
N ASP A 10 5.89 30.89 0.62
CA ASP A 10 5.15 29.62 0.52
C ASP A 10 5.83 28.51 1.31
N GLU A 11 7.16 28.47 1.33
CA GLU A 11 7.93 27.55 2.18
C GLU A 11 7.69 27.84 3.67
N LEU A 12 7.66 29.12 4.07
CA LEU A 12 7.36 29.50 5.45
C LEU A 12 5.93 29.14 5.85
N HIS A 13 4.94 29.31 4.95
CA HIS A 13 3.57 28.88 5.18
C HIS A 13 3.42 27.36 5.28
N GLY A 14 4.16 26.62 4.45
CA GLY A 14 4.26 25.17 4.50
C GLY A 14 4.81 24.70 5.85
N LEU A 15 5.93 25.29 6.28
CA LEU A 15 6.54 25.01 7.59
C LEU A 15 5.61 25.35 8.75
N ALA A 16 4.93 26.50 8.72
CA ALA A 16 3.97 26.90 9.76
C ALA A 16 2.79 25.93 9.88
N ARG A 17 2.32 25.35 8.77
CA ARG A 17 1.28 24.33 8.76
C ARG A 17 1.77 23.02 9.40
N VAL A 18 2.98 22.59 9.06
CA VAL A 18 3.60 21.38 9.63
C VAL A 18 3.86 21.55 11.14
N MET A 19 4.29 22.72 11.57
CA MET A 19 4.53 23.04 12.99
C MET A 19 3.24 23.37 13.78
N GLY A 20 2.07 23.27 13.15
CA GLY A 20 0.77 23.48 13.80
C GLY A 20 0.54 24.91 14.31
N MET A 21 1.21 25.90 13.73
CA MET A 21 1.01 27.30 14.08
C MET A 21 -0.40 27.75 13.68
N LYS A 22 -1.08 28.49 14.55
CA LYS A 22 -2.38 29.11 14.26
C LYS A 22 -2.15 30.59 13.91
N TYR A 23 -2.95 31.13 13.00
CA TYR A 23 -2.94 32.56 12.63
C TYR A 23 -1.64 33.10 11.99
N PHE A 24 -0.91 32.27 11.23
CA PHE A 24 0.34 32.69 10.57
C PHE A 24 0.15 33.45 9.25
N ARG A 25 -1.05 33.43 8.66
CA ARG A 25 -1.35 34.05 7.34
C ARG A 25 -1.27 35.57 7.34
N HIS A 26 -1.31 36.21 8.51
CA HIS A 26 -1.29 37.67 8.65
C HIS A 26 0.07 38.21 9.09
N LEU A 27 1.05 37.32 9.29
CA LEU A 27 2.40 37.70 9.72
C LEU A 27 3.23 38.13 8.51
N SER A 28 4.03 39.19 8.67
CA SER A 28 5.02 39.55 7.67
C SER A 28 6.09 38.45 7.55
N LYS A 29 6.80 38.40 6.42
CA LYS A 29 7.84 37.39 6.15
C LYS A 29 8.87 37.29 7.29
N LEU A 30 9.26 38.43 7.83
CA LEU A 30 10.24 38.52 8.90
C LEU A 30 9.69 37.98 10.23
N GLU A 31 8.46 38.34 10.58
CA GLU A 31 7.81 37.87 11.81
C GLU A 31 7.54 36.37 11.78
N LEU A 32 7.09 35.86 10.63
CA LEU A 32 6.85 34.43 10.43
C LEU A 32 8.14 33.62 10.54
N HIS A 33 9.22 34.11 9.93
CA HIS A 33 10.53 33.48 10.01
C HIS A 33 11.06 33.43 11.46
N GLN A 34 10.98 34.55 12.18
CA GLN A 34 11.40 34.61 13.59
C GLN A 34 10.55 33.72 14.49
N ALA A 35 9.24 33.66 14.27
CA ALA A 35 8.32 32.82 15.04
C ALA A 35 8.62 31.32 14.84
N LEU A 36 8.83 30.90 13.59
CA LEU A 36 9.22 29.53 13.26
C LEU A 36 10.57 29.16 13.89
N GLN A 37 11.56 30.05 13.83
CA GLN A 37 12.88 29.81 14.41
C GLN A 37 12.81 29.62 15.94
N ARG A 38 11.98 30.42 16.64
CA ARG A 38 11.72 30.24 18.08
C ARG A 38 11.05 28.90 18.36
N GLN A 39 10.05 28.52 17.58
CA GLN A 39 9.34 27.25 17.77
C GLN A 39 10.25 26.03 17.55
N MET A 40 11.15 26.10 16.55
CA MET A 40 12.18 25.07 16.32
C MET A 40 13.16 24.96 17.50
N GLN A 41 13.57 26.09 18.08
CA GLN A 41 14.44 26.08 19.26
C GLN A 41 13.74 25.48 20.48
N HIS A 42 12.45 25.78 20.69
CA HIS A 42 11.65 25.16 21.74
C HIS A 42 11.46 23.65 21.53
N ALA A 43 11.23 23.19 20.29
CA ALA A 43 11.12 21.78 19.96
C ALA A 43 12.44 21.03 20.25
N LYS A 44 13.59 21.60 19.83
CA LYS A 44 14.92 21.05 20.12
C LYS A 44 15.23 21.00 21.61
N ALA A 45 14.86 22.04 22.36
CA ALA A 45 15.03 22.08 23.82
C ALA A 45 14.14 21.05 24.53
N ALA A 46 12.90 20.86 24.08
CA ALA A 46 12.00 19.83 24.59
C ALA A 46 12.55 18.43 24.35
N GLU A 47 13.07 18.17 23.14
CA GLU A 47 13.69 16.89 22.77
C GLU A 47 14.95 16.60 23.62
N ALA A 48 15.84 17.58 23.77
CA ALA A 48 17.03 17.46 24.63
C ALA A 48 16.68 17.22 26.12
N SER A 49 15.60 17.83 26.61
CA SER A 49 15.11 17.61 27.98
C SER A 49 14.48 16.23 28.18
N SER A 50 13.85 15.67 27.14
CA SER A 50 13.25 14.34 27.15
C SER A 50 14.33 13.24 27.19
N LEU A 51 15.46 13.46 26.50
CA LEU A 51 16.63 12.59 26.52
C LEU A 51 17.33 12.60 27.89
N ARG A 52 17.46 13.77 28.53
CA ARG A 52 18.02 13.88 29.89
C ARG A 52 17.16 13.21 30.98
N LYS A 53 15.82 13.18 30.84
CA LYS A 53 14.92 12.49 31.78
C LYS A 53 14.96 10.96 31.69
N LYS A 54 15.45 10.37 30.60
CA LYS A 54 15.63 8.91 30.47
C LYS A 54 16.82 8.36 31.27
N GLY A 55 17.78 9.20 31.69
CA GLY A 55 18.98 8.76 32.40
C GLY A 55 18.90 8.70 33.93
N LYS A 56 17.79 9.13 34.56
CA LYS A 56 17.74 9.29 36.03
C LYS A 56 16.37 8.92 36.62
N LYS A 57 15.95 7.65 36.47
CA LYS A 57 14.95 7.04 37.36
C LYS A 57 15.25 5.56 37.57
N GLY A 58 16.04 5.29 38.60
CA GLY A 58 16.17 3.96 39.16
C GLY A 58 14.84 3.45 39.73
N LYS A 59 14.67 2.12 39.62
CA LYS A 59 13.86 1.22 40.46
C LYS A 59 12.58 1.81 41.07
N LYS A 60 11.44 1.47 40.44
CA LYS A 60 10.32 0.77 41.09
C LYS A 60 9.34 0.31 40.00
N GLY A 61 9.20 -1.00 39.85
CA GLY A 61 8.37 -1.63 38.83
C GLY A 61 6.93 -1.14 38.87
N LYS A 62 6.52 -0.40 37.85
CA LYS A 62 5.14 -0.32 37.43
C LYS A 62 5.11 -0.91 36.03
N LYS A 63 4.70 -2.18 35.92
CA LYS A 63 4.37 -2.79 34.62
C LYS A 63 3.40 -1.83 33.93
N ALA A 64 3.80 -1.26 32.80
CA ALA A 64 2.90 -0.51 31.96
C ALA A 64 1.72 -1.44 31.64
N LYS A 65 0.54 -1.15 32.18
CA LYS A 65 -0.67 -1.88 31.82
C LYS A 65 -0.95 -1.53 30.36
N TYR A 66 -0.49 -2.38 29.45
CA TYR A 66 -0.83 -2.26 28.04
C TYR A 66 -2.35 -2.21 27.90
N TRP A 67 -2.83 -1.25 27.12
CA TRP A 67 -4.25 -0.95 26.99
C TRP A 67 -5.05 -2.14 26.42
N TRP A 68 -4.40 -3.02 25.65
CA TRP A 68 -4.95 -4.28 25.13
C TRP A 68 -5.09 -5.39 26.19
N ARG A 69 -4.32 -5.34 27.30
CA ARG A 69 -4.31 -6.33 28.39
C ARG A 69 -5.44 -6.13 29.42
N LYS A 70 -6.36 -5.20 29.19
CA LYS A 70 -7.54 -5.00 30.04
C LYS A 70 -8.60 -6.05 29.72
N THR A 71 -8.32 -7.30 30.07
CA THR A 71 -9.36 -8.32 30.22
C THR A 71 -9.53 -8.64 31.71
N THR A 72 -10.80 -8.68 32.12
CA THR A 72 -11.36 -9.11 33.41
C THR A 72 -11.61 -8.06 34.51
N LYS A 73 -12.90 -7.98 34.86
CA LYS A 73 -13.58 -7.37 36.02
C LYS A 73 -13.64 -5.83 36.09
N GLY A 74 -14.65 -5.28 35.43
CA GLY A 74 -15.19 -3.97 35.78
C GLY A 74 -16.22 -3.44 34.79
N LYS A 75 -17.50 -3.54 35.16
CA LYS A 75 -18.68 -2.87 34.57
C LYS A 75 -18.90 -3.07 33.06
N ARG A 76 -19.88 -3.93 32.74
CA ARG A 76 -20.63 -3.94 31.47
C ARG A 76 -21.07 -2.50 31.14
N LYS A 77 -20.37 -1.85 30.23
CA LYS A 77 -20.83 -0.65 29.54
C LYS A 77 -20.92 -1.04 28.07
N SER A 78 -22.19 -1.12 27.62
CA SER A 78 -22.70 -1.28 26.25
C SER A 78 -22.05 -2.37 25.40
N ASP A 79 -22.88 -3.26 24.85
CA ASP A 79 -22.54 -4.06 23.69
C ASP A 79 -21.98 -3.14 22.60
N ALA A 80 -20.64 -3.04 22.53
CA ALA A 80 -19.99 -2.63 21.32
C ALA A 80 -20.31 -3.75 20.33
N SER A 81 -21.12 -3.44 19.32
CA SER A 81 -21.51 -4.38 18.27
C SER A 81 -20.24 -5.04 17.73
N VAL A 82 -19.98 -6.27 18.17
CA VAL A 82 -18.88 -7.07 17.66
C VAL A 82 -19.26 -7.42 16.23
N ASN A 83 -18.31 -7.26 15.31
CA ASN A 83 -18.54 -7.62 13.92
C ASN A 83 -18.89 -9.12 13.82
N THR A 84 -19.84 -9.46 12.96
CA THR A 84 -20.25 -10.85 12.68
C THR A 84 -19.50 -11.47 11.50
N VAL A 85 -18.80 -10.62 10.74
CA VAL A 85 -18.09 -10.94 9.50
C VAL A 85 -16.63 -10.59 9.70
N ASP A 86 -15.75 -11.46 9.23
CA ASP A 86 -14.31 -11.24 9.16
C ASP A 86 -13.99 -10.04 8.24
N PRO A 87 -13.34 -8.99 8.75
CA PRO A 87 -13.05 -7.82 7.93
C PRO A 87 -12.05 -8.05 6.79
N ILE A 88 -11.28 -9.14 6.81
CA ILE A 88 -10.29 -9.44 5.75
C ILE A 88 -10.97 -10.12 4.56
N MET A 89 -11.64 -11.25 4.81
CA MET A 89 -12.22 -12.09 3.77
C MET A 89 -13.71 -11.79 3.50
N LEU A 90 -14.33 -10.95 4.32
CA LEU A 90 -15.77 -10.62 4.27
C LEU A 90 -16.67 -11.85 4.40
N THR A 91 -16.18 -12.89 5.08
CA THR A 91 -16.89 -14.14 5.37
C THR A 91 -17.35 -14.20 6.82
N GLU A 92 -18.29 -15.09 7.15
CA GLU A 92 -18.73 -15.26 8.54
C GLU A 92 -17.57 -15.67 9.45
N LEU A 93 -17.65 -15.23 10.72
CA LEU A 93 -16.67 -15.65 11.72
C LEU A 93 -16.76 -17.15 12.00
N GLY A 94 -15.63 -17.83 11.84
CA GLY A 94 -15.49 -19.26 12.04
C GLY A 94 -15.27 -19.66 13.50
N PRO A 95 -14.88 -20.93 13.74
CA PRO A 95 -14.67 -21.46 15.09
C PRO A 95 -13.42 -20.90 15.79
N HIS A 96 -12.46 -20.38 15.02
CA HIS A 96 -11.16 -19.93 15.51
C HIS A 96 -11.01 -18.43 15.23
N THR A 97 -11.27 -17.62 16.27
CA THR A 97 -11.29 -16.17 16.14
C THR A 97 -10.27 -15.47 17.04
N PHE A 98 -9.64 -14.41 16.53
CA PHE A 98 -8.74 -13.56 17.27
C PHE A 98 -9.39 -12.21 17.60
N ARG A 99 -9.27 -11.75 18.84
CA ARG A 99 -9.88 -10.49 19.29
C ARG A 99 -8.86 -9.38 19.47
N PHE A 100 -8.98 -8.32 18.67
CA PHE A 100 -8.20 -7.10 18.81
C PHE A 100 -9.03 -5.98 19.43
N VAL A 101 -8.52 -5.39 20.50
CA VAL A 101 -9.08 -4.16 21.07
C VAL A 101 -8.31 -3.01 20.46
N ARG A 102 -8.97 -1.91 20.08
CA ARG A 102 -8.37 -0.66 19.58
C ARG A 102 -8.22 0.37 20.70
N PRO A 103 -7.37 1.41 20.54
CA PRO A 103 -7.12 2.42 21.60
C PRO A 103 -8.37 3.21 22.02
N ASN A 104 -9.33 3.37 21.10
CA ASN A 104 -10.65 3.98 21.34
C ASN A 104 -11.62 3.06 22.11
N GLY A 105 -11.23 1.80 22.37
CA GLY A 105 -12.03 0.80 23.07
C GLY A 105 -12.95 -0.02 22.16
N THR A 106 -12.98 0.22 20.84
CA THR A 106 -13.72 -0.65 19.92
C THR A 106 -13.00 -1.99 19.78
N VAL A 107 -13.78 -3.07 19.61
CA VAL A 107 -13.27 -4.43 19.53
C VAL A 107 -13.60 -4.96 18.14
N VAL A 108 -12.60 -5.52 17.48
CA VAL A 108 -12.74 -6.21 16.21
C VAL A 108 -12.30 -7.66 16.39
N VAL A 109 -12.99 -8.55 15.70
CA VAL A 109 -12.73 -9.97 15.70
C VAL A 109 -12.38 -10.41 14.29
N TYR A 110 -11.30 -11.18 14.16
CA TYR A 110 -10.83 -11.74 12.89
C TYR A 110 -10.90 -13.26 12.97
N ASN A 111 -11.02 -13.93 11.83
CA ASN A 111 -10.65 -15.35 11.79
C ASN A 111 -9.12 -15.46 11.89
N ILE A 112 -8.64 -16.46 12.63
CA ILE A 112 -7.20 -16.61 12.87
C ILE A 112 -6.46 -16.95 11.57
N ASP A 113 -7.06 -17.78 10.73
CA ASP A 113 -6.51 -18.21 9.45
C ASP A 113 -6.29 -17.02 8.50
N SER A 114 -7.31 -16.19 8.29
CA SER A 114 -7.25 -15.03 7.41
C SER A 114 -6.27 -13.99 7.91
N LEU A 115 -6.24 -13.72 9.23
CA LEU A 115 -5.34 -12.74 9.82
C LEU A 115 -3.88 -13.17 9.72
N VAL A 116 -3.58 -14.44 10.00
CA VAL A 116 -2.22 -14.97 9.88
C VAL A 116 -1.80 -14.99 8.42
N GLN A 117 -2.64 -15.51 7.51
CA GLN A 117 -2.34 -15.50 6.07
C GLN A 117 -2.11 -14.09 5.54
N TYR A 118 -2.92 -13.11 5.95
CA TYR A 118 -2.73 -11.71 5.58
C TYR A 118 -1.37 -11.18 6.02
N ILE A 119 -1.00 -11.37 7.28
CA ILE A 119 0.28 -10.89 7.82
C ILE A 119 1.45 -11.54 7.07
N LEU A 120 1.38 -12.84 6.81
CA LEU A 120 2.42 -13.59 6.11
C LEU A 120 2.49 -13.25 4.62
N ALA A 121 1.36 -12.97 3.96
CA ALA A 121 1.34 -12.62 2.55
C ALA A 121 1.81 -11.17 2.32
N THR A 122 1.46 -10.26 3.22
CA THR A 122 1.74 -8.82 3.05
C THR A 122 3.02 -8.36 3.72
N GLY A 123 3.48 -9.08 4.75
CA GLY A 123 4.56 -8.63 5.63
C GLY A 123 4.18 -7.42 6.49
N ASP A 124 2.90 -7.05 6.58
CA ASP A 124 2.44 -5.95 7.44
C ASP A 124 2.01 -6.50 8.81
N PHE A 125 2.80 -6.20 9.84
CA PHE A 125 2.55 -6.61 11.22
C PHE A 125 1.67 -5.60 11.97
N SER A 126 0.72 -5.00 11.25
CA SER A 126 -0.21 -4.01 11.77
C SER A 126 -1.64 -4.48 11.53
N GLU A 127 -2.57 -4.00 12.35
CA GLU A 127 -3.97 -4.36 12.20
C GLU A 127 -4.51 -3.86 10.84
N PRO A 128 -5.22 -4.68 10.05
CA PRO A 128 -5.50 -4.38 8.64
C PRO A 128 -6.32 -3.10 8.38
N GLU A 129 -7.26 -2.76 9.25
CA GLU A 129 -8.16 -1.60 9.06
C GLU A 129 -7.54 -0.29 9.54
N THR A 130 -6.97 -0.32 10.73
CA THR A 130 -6.49 0.86 11.47
C THR A 130 -4.99 1.08 11.36
N ARG A 131 -4.26 0.10 10.82
CA ARG A 131 -2.79 0.09 10.68
C ARG A 131 -2.06 0.29 12.00
N ILE A 132 -2.69 -0.12 13.10
CA ILE A 132 -2.08 -0.07 14.43
C ILE A 132 -1.10 -1.24 14.57
N PRO A 133 0.19 -1.01 14.85
CA PRO A 133 1.16 -2.09 14.94
C PRO A 133 0.81 -3.11 16.02
N PHE A 134 0.90 -4.39 15.69
CA PHE A 134 0.73 -5.46 16.66
C PHE A 134 1.94 -5.53 17.59
N PRO A 135 1.73 -5.50 18.93
CA PRO A 135 2.81 -5.72 19.87
C PRO A 135 3.29 -7.18 19.82
N ASP A 136 4.56 -7.42 20.12
CA ASP A 136 5.18 -8.76 20.00
C ASP A 136 4.49 -9.82 20.86
N GLU A 137 3.94 -9.43 22.02
CA GLU A 137 3.14 -10.34 22.85
C GLU A 137 1.90 -10.86 22.12
N MET A 138 1.29 -10.01 21.29
CA MET A 138 0.08 -10.33 20.54
C MET A 138 0.37 -11.21 19.34
N LEU A 139 1.48 -10.96 18.65
CA LEU A 139 1.94 -11.84 17.55
C LEU A 139 2.27 -13.24 18.08
N ARG A 140 2.89 -13.36 19.26
CA ARG A 140 3.09 -14.67 19.92
C ARG A 140 1.77 -15.34 20.28
N GLN A 141 0.79 -14.56 20.71
CA GLN A 141 -0.55 -15.08 21.01
C GLN A 141 -1.23 -15.61 19.75
N LEU A 142 -1.13 -14.90 18.62
CA LEU A 142 -1.63 -15.34 17.32
C LEU A 142 -1.01 -16.68 16.90
N ASP A 143 0.31 -16.83 16.99
CA ASP A 143 0.98 -18.10 16.67
C ASP A 143 0.51 -19.24 17.58
N THR A 144 0.32 -18.96 18.87
CA THR A 144 -0.17 -19.96 19.84
C THR A 144 -1.59 -20.39 19.53
N GLU A 145 -2.47 -19.44 19.20
CA GLU A 145 -3.87 -19.71 18.87
C GLU A 145 -4.01 -20.41 17.51
N ALA A 146 -3.20 -20.05 16.52
CA ALA A 146 -3.14 -20.75 15.23
C ALA A 146 -2.67 -22.21 15.38
N THR A 147 -1.64 -22.43 16.19
CA THR A 147 -1.14 -23.79 16.50
C THR A 147 -2.19 -24.59 17.27
N ALA A 148 -2.87 -23.98 18.24
CA ALA A 148 -3.93 -24.62 19.01
C ALA A 148 -5.16 -24.96 18.15
N ALA A 149 -5.42 -24.17 17.11
CA ALA A 149 -6.44 -24.43 16.10
C ALA A 149 -6.03 -25.51 15.07
N GLY A 150 -4.79 -26.02 15.12
CA GLY A 150 -4.29 -27.02 14.18
C GLY A 150 -4.06 -26.46 12.77
N LEU A 151 -3.87 -25.14 12.64
CA LEU A 151 -3.60 -24.51 11.35
C LEU A 151 -2.12 -24.66 10.99
N GLU A 152 -1.82 -25.24 9.83
CA GLU A 152 -0.46 -25.39 9.30
C GLU A 152 0.04 -24.09 8.64
N LEU A 153 -0.01 -22.98 9.38
CA LEU A 153 0.41 -21.66 8.92
C LEU A 153 1.81 -21.31 9.45
N GLY A 154 2.54 -20.47 8.72
CA GLY A 154 3.83 -19.95 9.16
C GLY A 154 3.73 -19.10 10.44
N SER A 155 4.83 -18.96 11.16
CA SER A 155 4.86 -18.11 12.36
C SER A 155 4.95 -16.62 12.00
N VAL A 156 3.99 -15.81 12.47
CA VAL A 156 4.00 -14.36 12.29
C VAL A 156 5.14 -13.70 13.09
N VAL A 157 5.57 -14.31 14.20
CA VAL A 157 6.71 -13.83 14.98
C VAL A 157 8.02 -14.07 14.25
N ALA A 158 8.21 -15.25 13.65
CA ALA A 158 9.38 -15.54 12.83
C ALA A 158 9.42 -14.61 11.60
N ALA A 159 8.28 -14.43 10.93
CA ALA A 159 8.17 -13.51 9.80
C ALA A 159 8.57 -12.06 10.18
N LYS A 160 8.20 -11.59 11.38
CA LYS A 160 8.57 -10.25 11.85
C LYS A 160 10.07 -10.07 12.07
N GLN A 161 10.79 -11.13 12.41
CA GLN A 161 12.25 -11.08 12.55
C GLN A 161 12.93 -10.93 11.20
N ASP A 162 12.34 -11.50 10.14
CA ASP A 162 12.82 -11.39 8.77
C ASP A 162 12.17 -10.22 8.00
N LYS A 163 12.05 -9.07 8.66
CA LYS A 163 11.38 -7.89 8.09
C LYS A 163 11.99 -7.41 6.77
N ALA A 164 13.31 -7.57 6.62
CA ALA A 164 14.03 -7.12 5.42
C ALA A 164 13.55 -7.85 4.16
N THR A 165 13.32 -9.15 4.24
CA THR A 165 12.80 -9.95 3.13
C THR A 165 11.40 -9.50 2.73
N PHE A 166 10.53 -9.25 3.71
CA PHE A 166 9.19 -8.73 3.45
C PHE A 166 9.17 -7.32 2.86
N GLU A 167 10.10 -6.45 3.25
CA GLU A 167 10.26 -5.13 2.64
C GLU A 167 10.69 -5.24 1.17
N GLN A 168 11.60 -6.15 0.83
CA GLN A 168 11.99 -6.41 -0.56
C GLN A 168 10.83 -6.98 -1.39
N LEU A 169 10.10 -7.96 -0.84
CA LEU A 169 8.91 -8.52 -1.50
C LEU A 169 7.82 -7.44 -1.71
N LYS A 170 7.64 -6.56 -0.74
CA LYS A 170 6.74 -5.42 -0.87
C LYS A 170 7.16 -4.48 -1.99
N ILE A 171 8.44 -4.13 -2.07
CA ILE A 171 8.97 -3.29 -3.16
C ILE A 171 8.72 -3.96 -4.52
N LYS A 172 8.98 -5.27 -4.63
CA LYS A 172 8.70 -6.03 -5.86
C LYS A 172 7.22 -5.97 -6.23
N ARG A 173 6.32 -6.26 -5.29
CA ARG A 173 4.86 -6.23 -5.51
C ARG A 173 4.38 -4.84 -5.91
N ASP A 174 4.82 -3.81 -5.20
CA ASP A 174 4.41 -2.42 -5.48
C ASP A 174 4.95 -1.98 -6.86
N GLY A 175 6.14 -2.45 -7.26
CA GLY A 175 6.68 -2.27 -8.60
C GLY A 175 5.87 -2.98 -9.70
N LEU A 176 5.46 -4.23 -9.47
CA LEU A 176 4.59 -4.97 -10.41
C LEU A 176 3.22 -4.31 -10.57
N LEU A 177 2.64 -3.82 -9.48
CA LEU A 177 1.41 -3.04 -9.53
C LEU A 177 1.60 -1.73 -10.31
N GLY A 178 2.77 -1.09 -10.21
CA GLY A 178 3.12 0.06 -11.03
C GLY A 178 3.14 -0.27 -12.53
N LEU A 179 3.81 -1.37 -12.91
CA LEU A 179 3.86 -1.85 -14.30
C LEU A 179 2.47 -2.18 -14.85
N GLU A 180 1.64 -2.87 -14.06
CA GLU A 180 0.27 -3.22 -14.42
C GLU A 180 -0.57 -1.96 -14.70
N ARG A 181 -0.43 -0.91 -13.90
CA ARG A 181 -1.12 0.37 -14.13
C ARG A 181 -0.67 1.06 -15.39
N CYS A 182 0.63 1.14 -15.63
CA CYS A 182 1.16 1.73 -16.86
C CYS A 182 0.70 0.94 -18.10
N ALA A 183 0.70 -0.40 -18.05
CA ALA A 183 0.19 -1.20 -19.15
C ALA A 183 -1.32 -0.98 -19.36
N GLY A 184 -2.11 -0.84 -18.28
CA GLY A 184 -3.53 -0.51 -18.34
C GLY A 184 -3.83 0.87 -18.93
N GLU A 185 -2.97 1.85 -18.70
CA GLU A 185 -3.05 3.17 -19.37
C GLU A 185 -2.87 3.02 -20.89
N VAL A 186 -1.88 2.26 -21.34
CA VAL A 186 -1.66 2.00 -22.78
C VAL A 186 -2.83 1.22 -23.40
N VAL A 187 -3.43 0.29 -22.66
CA VAL A 187 -4.66 -0.41 -23.12
C VAL A 187 -5.84 0.57 -23.26
N THR A 188 -5.91 1.59 -22.40
CA THR A 188 -6.92 2.65 -22.54
C THR A 188 -6.68 3.48 -23.79
N GLU A 189 -5.43 3.76 -24.14
CA GLU A 189 -5.10 4.42 -25.41
C GLU A 189 -5.45 3.55 -26.62
N MET A 190 -5.22 2.22 -26.56
CA MET A 190 -5.68 1.30 -27.62
C MET A 190 -7.19 1.43 -27.83
N LEU A 191 -7.97 1.46 -26.75
CA LEU A 191 -9.43 1.59 -26.82
C LEU A 191 -9.84 2.93 -27.47
N GLN A 192 -9.16 4.03 -27.11
CA GLN A 192 -9.42 5.34 -27.73
C GLN A 192 -9.17 5.31 -29.23
N VAL A 193 -8.09 4.68 -29.68
CA VAL A 193 -7.81 4.53 -31.12
C VAL A 193 -8.87 3.70 -31.83
N ILE A 194 -9.38 2.65 -31.18
CA ILE A 194 -10.46 1.82 -31.73
C ILE A 194 -11.76 2.63 -31.90
N GLU A 195 -12.10 3.47 -30.91
CA GLU A 195 -13.39 4.18 -30.87
C GLU A 195 -13.39 5.51 -31.65
N ASP A 196 -12.26 6.25 -31.66
CA ASP A 196 -12.23 7.65 -32.09
C ASP A 196 -11.41 7.89 -33.38
N ASP A 197 -10.43 7.04 -33.70
CA ASP A 197 -9.50 7.29 -34.82
C ASP A 197 -9.98 6.60 -36.12
N ASP A 198 -9.69 7.24 -37.25
CA ASP A 198 -9.86 6.68 -38.58
C ASP A 198 -8.83 5.59 -38.87
N GLY A 199 -9.20 4.62 -39.72
CA GLY A 199 -8.45 3.37 -39.87
C GLY A 199 -6.96 3.54 -40.18
N GLU A 200 -6.58 4.42 -41.12
CA GLU A 200 -5.17 4.59 -41.51
C GLU A 200 -4.33 5.29 -40.43
N ASP A 201 -4.82 6.41 -39.89
CA ASP A 201 -4.12 7.18 -38.85
C ASP A 201 -4.05 6.38 -37.53
N GLY A 202 -5.13 5.67 -37.20
CA GLY A 202 -5.21 4.79 -36.03
C GLY A 202 -4.24 3.60 -36.14
N GLU A 203 -4.16 2.93 -37.30
CA GLU A 203 -3.20 1.83 -37.50
C GLU A 203 -1.74 2.32 -37.38
N LEU A 204 -1.43 3.49 -37.95
CA LEU A 204 -0.10 4.10 -37.84
C LEU A 204 0.26 4.36 -36.38
N ARG A 205 -0.65 4.96 -35.62
CA ARG A 205 -0.46 5.27 -34.20
C ARG A 205 -0.30 4.01 -33.35
N LEU A 206 -1.10 2.97 -33.61
CA LEU A 206 -1.00 1.68 -32.93
C LEU A 206 0.40 1.07 -33.12
N VAL A 207 0.87 0.99 -34.36
CA VAL A 207 2.14 0.33 -34.69
C VAL A 207 3.35 1.14 -34.22
N MET A 208 3.32 2.47 -34.35
CA MET A 208 4.48 3.31 -34.07
C MET A 208 4.66 3.62 -32.59
N GLU A 209 3.57 3.75 -31.82
CA GLU A 209 3.61 4.29 -30.46
C GLU A 209 3.05 3.30 -29.44
N ILE A 210 1.81 2.84 -29.64
CA ILE A 210 1.05 2.14 -28.59
C ILE A 210 1.51 0.68 -28.43
N PHE A 211 1.61 -0.08 -29.51
CA PHE A 211 2.02 -1.49 -29.48
C PHE A 211 3.42 -1.69 -28.91
N PRO A 212 4.46 -0.94 -29.32
CA PRO A 212 5.80 -1.09 -28.72
C PRO A 212 5.82 -0.82 -27.22
N ASN A 213 5.07 0.19 -26.76
CA ASN A 213 5.00 0.56 -25.34
C ASN A 213 4.30 -0.53 -24.52
N PHE A 214 3.17 -1.06 -25.00
CA PHE A 214 2.48 -2.15 -24.33
C PHE A 214 3.34 -3.42 -24.29
N ALA A 215 3.96 -3.80 -25.40
CA ALA A 215 4.79 -5.00 -25.49
C ALA A 215 5.95 -4.97 -24.48
N ASP A 216 6.61 -3.81 -24.31
CA ASP A 216 7.69 -3.65 -23.35
C ASP A 216 7.18 -3.78 -21.90
N LEU A 217 6.13 -3.03 -21.53
CA LEU A 217 5.56 -3.06 -20.17
C LEU A 217 5.03 -4.46 -19.81
N TYR A 218 4.29 -5.08 -20.71
CA TYR A 218 3.74 -6.42 -20.50
C TYR A 218 4.83 -7.49 -20.45
N SER A 219 5.89 -7.36 -21.26
CA SER A 219 7.06 -8.24 -21.17
C SER A 219 7.73 -8.15 -19.80
N GLN A 220 7.95 -6.95 -19.28
CA GLN A 220 8.51 -6.74 -17.94
C GLN A 220 7.62 -7.36 -16.85
N LEU A 221 6.30 -7.23 -16.97
CA LEU A 221 5.34 -7.85 -16.06
C LEU A 221 5.46 -9.38 -16.09
N LYS A 222 5.42 -9.98 -17.29
CA LYS A 222 5.51 -11.42 -17.52
C LYS A 222 6.84 -12.02 -17.05
N MET A 223 7.94 -11.29 -17.18
CA MET A 223 9.27 -11.72 -16.69
C MET A 223 9.34 -11.84 -15.17
N ASN A 224 8.61 -10.99 -14.46
CA ASN A 224 8.67 -10.93 -13.00
C ASN A 224 7.63 -11.82 -12.31
N ASP A 225 6.47 -11.96 -12.94
CA ASP A 225 5.36 -12.79 -12.49
C ASP A 225 4.44 -13.17 -13.69
N PRO A 226 4.63 -14.36 -14.29
CA PRO A 226 3.87 -14.77 -15.48
C PRO A 226 2.40 -15.06 -15.19
N ASP A 227 2.08 -15.55 -13.99
CA ASP A 227 0.71 -15.87 -13.59
C ASP A 227 -0.09 -14.59 -13.37
N TYR A 228 0.51 -13.61 -12.68
CA TYR A 228 -0.09 -12.29 -12.52
C TYR A 228 -0.25 -11.59 -13.88
N ALA A 229 0.75 -11.65 -14.76
CA ALA A 229 0.66 -11.08 -16.11
C ALA A 229 -0.50 -11.68 -16.92
N ALA A 230 -0.71 -13.00 -16.83
CA ALA A 230 -1.83 -13.66 -17.50
C ALA A 230 -3.20 -13.20 -16.96
N GLN A 231 -3.30 -12.95 -15.66
CA GLN A 231 -4.52 -12.38 -15.06
C GLN A 231 -4.76 -10.95 -15.55
N CYS A 232 -3.72 -10.11 -15.56
CA CYS A 232 -3.79 -8.75 -16.10
C CYS A 232 -4.21 -8.75 -17.57
N HIS A 233 -3.61 -9.62 -18.40
CA HIS A 233 -3.96 -9.76 -19.82
C HIS A 233 -5.43 -10.08 -20.01
N LYS A 234 -5.96 -11.04 -19.25
CA LYS A 234 -7.38 -11.36 -19.28
C LYS A 234 -8.24 -10.13 -19.00
N HIS A 235 -7.91 -9.35 -17.96
CA HIS A 235 -8.63 -8.12 -17.64
C HIS A 235 -8.52 -7.06 -18.75
N TYR A 236 -7.35 -6.93 -19.39
CA TYR A 236 -7.18 -6.00 -20.51
C TYR A 236 -8.05 -6.37 -21.71
N ILE A 237 -8.14 -7.67 -22.04
CA ILE A 237 -9.02 -8.16 -23.11
C ILE A 237 -10.50 -7.93 -22.76
N GLU A 238 -10.91 -8.25 -21.53
CA GLU A 238 -12.29 -8.00 -21.08
C GLU A 238 -12.64 -6.51 -21.09
N TYR A 239 -11.68 -5.65 -20.73
CA TYR A 239 -11.84 -4.19 -20.79
C TYR A 239 -12.00 -3.70 -22.22
N LEU A 240 -11.16 -4.17 -23.15
CA LEU A 240 -11.24 -3.84 -24.58
C LEU A 240 -12.53 -4.36 -25.22
N GLN A 241 -13.09 -5.49 -24.77
CA GLN A 241 -14.38 -6.00 -25.24
C GLN A 241 -15.56 -5.11 -24.82
N GLY A 242 -15.45 -4.49 -23.65
CA GLY A 242 -16.56 -3.79 -23.02
C GLY A 242 -17.63 -4.74 -22.46
N PRO A 243 -18.59 -4.23 -21.68
CA PRO A 243 -19.66 -5.04 -21.10
C PRO A 243 -20.62 -5.58 -22.19
N PRO A 244 -21.29 -6.73 -21.98
CA PRO A 244 -22.22 -7.31 -22.97
C PRO A 244 -23.35 -6.38 -23.43
N ASN A 245 -23.77 -5.46 -22.56
CA ASN A 245 -24.85 -4.50 -22.86
C ASN A 245 -24.36 -3.27 -23.64
N ARG A 246 -23.05 -3.04 -23.68
CA ARG A 246 -22.41 -1.92 -24.39
C ARG A 246 -21.01 -2.38 -24.81
N PRO A 247 -20.91 -3.22 -25.85
CA PRO A 247 -19.63 -3.63 -26.39
C PRO A 247 -18.90 -2.40 -26.97
N THR A 248 -17.60 -2.53 -27.10
CA THR A 248 -16.75 -1.55 -27.78
C THR A 248 -17.22 -1.34 -29.21
N VAL A 249 -17.28 -0.08 -29.63
CA VAL A 249 -17.65 0.32 -30.98
C VAL A 249 -16.38 0.38 -31.82
N ASP A 250 -16.38 -0.27 -32.98
CA ASP A 250 -15.25 -0.30 -33.92
C ASP A 250 -15.75 0.06 -35.32
N GLU A 251 -15.65 1.33 -35.68
CA GLU A 251 -16.04 1.82 -37.01
C GLU A 251 -14.95 1.58 -38.05
N SER A 252 -13.69 1.53 -37.60
CA SER A 252 -12.48 1.50 -38.43
C SER A 252 -11.94 0.09 -38.69
N GLY A 253 -12.43 -0.94 -37.99
CA GLY A 253 -11.96 -2.32 -38.09
C GLY A 253 -10.67 -2.60 -37.33
N LEU A 254 -10.25 -1.70 -36.44
CA LEU A 254 -8.97 -1.76 -35.73
C LEU A 254 -9.03 -2.69 -34.51
N TYR A 255 -10.23 -3.02 -34.04
CA TYR A 255 -10.42 -3.85 -32.85
C TYR A 255 -9.75 -5.21 -32.97
N GLN A 256 -9.94 -5.86 -34.12
CA GLN A 256 -9.37 -7.19 -34.37
C GLN A 256 -7.84 -7.15 -34.44
N VAL A 257 -7.28 -6.08 -35.02
CA VAL A 257 -5.82 -5.86 -35.08
C VAL A 257 -5.23 -5.78 -33.66
N VAL A 258 -5.88 -5.02 -32.77
CA VAL A 258 -5.47 -4.90 -31.37
C VAL A 258 -5.56 -6.26 -30.64
N LEU A 259 -6.66 -7.00 -30.80
CA LEU A 259 -6.81 -8.30 -30.15
C LEU A 259 -5.76 -9.31 -30.62
N GLU A 260 -5.45 -9.33 -31.91
CA GLU A 260 -4.41 -10.21 -32.47
C GLU A 260 -3.03 -9.85 -31.93
N PHE A 261 -2.69 -8.57 -31.88
CA PHE A 261 -1.46 -8.08 -31.25
C PHE A 261 -1.37 -8.49 -29.77
N MET A 262 -2.45 -8.32 -29.02
CA MET A 262 -2.50 -8.69 -27.60
C MET A 262 -2.31 -10.19 -27.40
N ALA A 263 -2.91 -11.03 -28.27
CA ALA A 263 -2.76 -12.48 -28.23
C ALA A 263 -1.31 -12.90 -28.57
N GLN A 264 -0.72 -12.28 -29.59
CA GLN A 264 0.67 -12.51 -29.97
C GLN A 264 1.64 -12.14 -28.84
N THR A 265 1.42 -10.99 -28.19
CA THR A 265 2.24 -10.52 -27.07
C THR A 265 2.13 -11.45 -25.85
N ALA A 266 0.94 -12.00 -25.59
CA ALA A 266 0.74 -12.98 -24.53
C ALA A 266 1.40 -14.33 -24.82
N ALA A 267 1.30 -14.82 -26.05
CA ALA A 267 1.89 -16.09 -26.48
C ALA A 267 3.41 -16.01 -26.67
N GLY A 268 3.93 -14.86 -27.08
CA GLY A 268 5.33 -14.62 -27.38
C GLY A 268 6.24 -14.75 -26.15
N PRO A 269 7.52 -15.09 -26.35
CA PRO A 269 8.51 -14.99 -25.28
C PRO A 269 8.64 -13.53 -24.84
N PRO A 270 8.95 -13.25 -23.56
CA PRO A 270 9.21 -11.89 -23.13
C PRO A 270 10.35 -11.29 -23.97
N HIS A 271 10.08 -10.13 -24.58
CA HIS A 271 11.05 -9.42 -25.41
C HIS A 271 12.23 -8.99 -24.55
N HIS A 272 13.39 -9.59 -24.82
CA HIS A 272 14.66 -9.22 -24.21
C HIS A 272 15.20 -8.00 -24.97
N ARG A 273 14.90 -6.77 -24.53
CA ARG A 273 15.78 -5.65 -24.85
C ARG A 273 17.05 -5.87 -24.03
N PHE A 274 18.11 -6.30 -24.72
CA PHE A 274 19.45 -6.44 -24.16
C PHE A 274 19.92 -5.10 -23.56
N TYR A 275 19.82 -4.97 -22.25
CA TYR A 275 20.77 -4.18 -21.47
C TYR A 275 21.64 -5.16 -20.68
N THR A 276 22.38 -6.01 -21.38
CA THR A 276 23.57 -6.63 -20.80
C THR A 276 24.61 -5.54 -20.70
N GLU A 277 24.81 -5.04 -19.49
CA GLU A 277 25.94 -4.19 -19.12
C GLU A 277 27.23 -4.84 -19.60
N ALA A 278 28.02 -4.07 -20.36
CA ALA A 278 29.39 -4.41 -20.65
C ALA A 278 30.15 -4.55 -19.32
N ALA A 279 30.81 -5.70 -19.16
CA ALA A 279 31.74 -5.99 -18.08
C ALA A 279 32.95 -5.04 -18.07
#